data_AF-A0A2N9MII3-F1
#
_entry.id   AF-A0A2N9MII3-F1
#
_cell.length_a   1.000
_cell.length_b   1.000
_cell.length_c   1.000
_cell.angle_alpha   90.00
_cell.angle_beta   90.00
_cell.angle_gamma   90.00
#
_symmetry.space_group_name_H-M   'P 1'
#
loop_
_entity.id
_entity.type
_entity.pdbx_description
1 polymer ?
#
loop_
_entity_poly.entity_id
_entity_poly.type
_entity_poly.pdbx_seq_one_letter_code
_entity_poly.pdbx_strand_id
1 'polypeptide(L)'
;MDAFLKDLHHAGRMFLRSPGFSVTAIAALALGIAANTAIFSVVNTVLLKPFAYPDADRIVMFQNTLRDGVRSGSAAPVEFNWWRQHSEAFQYISAYQFNVANWTGESVAEQIPIMEVTADFLRLCGAIPLHGRTFSTEDDLPNAPKTVVLAYPFWERHFGGDPEVLGIRITLRGEPYEVIGVLGPTLNNSQIAEQSLGSGDIQINQPPDVYLPFQLDPNSKVRGHYFNVAGRLKPGVTLAAANGQLQATYREYARQWPDLTTGASFGVQILQDAVAGGVRNSLLMLWGAVGFVLLIACANVANLLLARATDRRREIAIRAAVGAGRGRIVRQLLTESVLLSLAGGGMGLAAGYAGIRAILKFVPDNLPRIGSGGSNVGLDWRILGFTLAVSILTGILFGLIPAFAASRADLSSALKQSGNRGGTGLRHSRTRALLVTTEMALALLLLIGAALLVRSFIAIRQVNPGFDAHNVLTMRMSLTGPRFAKAAAATQAIHEGLRRIRALPGVEVAGRHLLRATGGPLQRRLPNCRTSGCHGMDAGFPRLLRDIQDSRSTRPLVCRARRQRSPGCHHQSDIGATVLAEQRPVE
;
A
#
# COMPACT_ATOMS: atom_id res chain seq x y z
N MET A 1 28.56 -34.89 -21.43
CA MET A 1 27.30 -34.96 -20.66
C MET A 1 27.37 -35.91 -19.46
N ASP A 2 27.92 -37.12 -19.64
CA ASP A 2 27.85 -38.22 -18.65
C ASP A 2 28.46 -37.91 -17.28
N ALA A 3 29.50 -37.08 -17.26
CA ALA A 3 30.18 -36.71 -16.03
C ALA A 3 29.31 -35.81 -15.12
N PHE A 4 28.46 -34.96 -15.69
CA PHE A 4 27.56 -34.07 -14.94
C PHE A 4 26.32 -34.82 -14.43
N LEU A 5 25.77 -35.71 -15.25
CA LEU A 5 24.67 -36.61 -14.87
C LEU A 5 25.06 -37.53 -13.70
N LYS A 6 26.30 -38.05 -13.71
CA LYS A 6 26.85 -38.83 -12.58
C LYS A 6 26.98 -37.99 -11.30
N ASP A 7 27.41 -36.73 -11.41
CA ASP A 7 27.52 -35.81 -10.27
C ASP A 7 26.12 -35.50 -9.69
N LEU A 8 25.10 -35.32 -10.55
CA LEU A 8 23.70 -35.14 -10.13
C LEU A 8 23.13 -36.35 -9.38
N HIS A 9 23.30 -37.55 -9.95
CA HIS A 9 22.80 -38.78 -9.34
C HIS A 9 23.51 -39.06 -8.00
N HIS A 10 24.80 -38.74 -7.92
CA HIS A 10 25.57 -38.84 -6.69
C HIS A 10 25.07 -37.87 -5.62
N ALA A 11 24.80 -36.61 -5.99
CA ALA A 11 24.26 -35.60 -5.07
C ALA A 11 22.90 -36.04 -4.49
N GLY A 12 21.99 -36.53 -5.33
CA GLY A 12 20.69 -37.05 -4.89
C GLY A 12 20.83 -38.23 -3.91
N ARG A 13 21.71 -39.19 -4.21
CA ARG A 13 21.98 -40.34 -3.32
C ARG A 13 22.60 -39.91 -1.99
N MET A 14 23.39 -38.84 -2.00
CA MET A 14 23.98 -38.27 -0.79
C MET A 14 22.97 -37.56 0.11
N PHE A 15 21.89 -36.98 -0.44
CA PHE A 15 20.83 -36.40 0.37
C PHE A 15 20.04 -37.46 1.13
N LEU A 16 19.75 -38.59 0.49
CA LEU A 16 19.06 -39.73 1.11
C LEU A 16 19.88 -40.40 2.21
N ARG A 17 21.21 -40.38 2.12
CA ARG A 17 22.11 -40.98 3.12
C ARG A 17 22.30 -40.15 4.38
N SER A 18 22.03 -38.85 4.34
CA SER A 18 22.16 -37.96 5.51
C SER A 18 20.94 -37.05 5.62
N PRO A 19 19.76 -37.62 5.92
CA PRO A 19 18.50 -36.88 5.86
C PRO A 19 18.45 -35.72 6.86
N GLY A 20 19.00 -35.88 8.06
CA GLY A 20 19.03 -34.80 9.06
C GLY A 20 19.77 -33.55 8.59
N PHE A 21 20.91 -33.72 7.91
CA PHE A 21 21.65 -32.60 7.30
C PHE A 21 20.86 -31.97 6.17
N SER A 22 20.32 -32.78 5.25
CA SER A 22 19.62 -32.27 4.09
C SER A 22 18.34 -31.53 4.47
N VAL A 23 17.55 -32.06 5.41
CA VAL A 23 16.33 -31.42 5.91
C VAL A 23 16.65 -30.09 6.61
N THR A 24 17.64 -30.06 7.51
CA THR A 24 17.99 -28.81 8.22
C THR A 24 18.52 -27.74 7.28
N ALA A 25 19.38 -28.10 6.33
CA ALA A 25 19.93 -27.15 5.37
C ALA A 25 18.88 -26.67 4.36
N ILE A 26 18.01 -27.56 3.86
CA ILE A 26 16.89 -27.18 2.98
C ILE A 26 15.92 -26.27 3.72
N ALA A 27 15.56 -26.57 4.98
CA ALA A 27 14.65 -25.74 5.77
C ALA A 27 15.23 -24.33 6.04
N ALA A 28 16.51 -24.24 6.38
CA ALA A 28 17.18 -22.96 6.58
C ALA A 28 17.19 -22.10 5.31
N LEU A 29 17.57 -22.68 4.16
CA LEU A 29 17.53 -22.00 2.87
C LEU A 29 16.11 -21.61 2.47
N ALA A 30 15.15 -22.52 2.64
CA ALA A 30 13.76 -22.28 2.33
C ALA A 30 13.20 -21.09 3.11
N LEU A 31 13.50 -20.97 4.41
CA LEU A 31 13.05 -19.85 5.23
C LEU A 31 13.62 -18.50 4.74
N GLY A 32 14.94 -18.44 4.51
CA GLY A 32 15.61 -17.23 4.04
C GLY A 32 15.14 -16.80 2.64
N ILE A 33 14.98 -17.78 1.74
CA ILE A 33 14.51 -17.54 0.38
C ILE A 33 13.01 -17.20 0.36
N ALA A 34 12.19 -17.81 1.21
CA ALA A 34 10.76 -17.49 1.32
C ALA A 34 10.52 -16.04 1.71
N ALA A 35 11.22 -15.54 2.74
CA ALA A 35 11.10 -14.16 3.17
C ALA A 35 11.54 -13.18 2.07
N ASN A 36 12.66 -13.45 1.39
CA ASN A 36 13.14 -12.62 0.28
C ASN A 36 12.18 -12.62 -0.89
N THR A 37 11.68 -13.80 -1.27
CA THR A 37 10.69 -13.96 -2.33
C THR A 37 9.42 -13.20 -2.00
N ALA A 38 8.98 -13.25 -0.74
CA ALA A 38 7.77 -12.55 -0.32
C ALA A 38 7.91 -11.03 -0.42
N ILE A 39 8.97 -10.45 0.16
CA ILE A 39 9.19 -9.00 0.12
C ILE A 39 9.49 -8.54 -1.30
N PHE A 40 10.29 -9.29 -2.07
CA PHE A 40 10.53 -8.96 -3.47
C PHE A 40 9.25 -8.99 -4.29
N SER A 41 8.31 -9.90 -4.00
CA SER A 41 6.99 -9.92 -4.66
C SER A 41 6.20 -8.64 -4.37
N VAL A 42 6.21 -8.17 -3.12
CA VAL A 42 5.58 -6.89 -2.73
C VAL A 42 6.30 -5.71 -3.39
N VAL A 43 7.63 -5.66 -3.35
CA VAL A 43 8.44 -4.62 -3.98
C VAL A 43 8.21 -4.59 -5.50
N ASN A 44 8.20 -5.74 -6.16
CA ASN A 44 7.91 -5.83 -7.59
C ASN A 44 6.49 -5.34 -7.89
N THR A 45 5.53 -5.74 -7.03
CA THR A 45 4.13 -5.36 -7.18
C THR A 45 3.85 -3.92 -6.77
N VAL A 46 4.69 -3.23 -5.99
CA VAL A 46 4.43 -1.86 -5.50
C VAL A 46 5.39 -0.83 -6.09
N LEU A 47 6.58 -1.22 -6.53
CA LEU A 47 7.60 -0.31 -7.09
C LEU A 47 7.89 -0.57 -8.57
N LEU A 48 7.88 -1.83 -9.04
CA LEU A 48 8.48 -2.17 -10.35
C LEU A 48 7.48 -2.50 -11.46
N LYS A 49 6.30 -3.01 -11.13
CA LYS A 49 5.28 -3.31 -12.15
C LYS A 49 4.67 -1.98 -12.65
N PRO A 50 4.76 -1.65 -13.94
CA PRO A 50 4.18 -0.40 -14.43
C PRO A 50 2.65 -0.44 -14.27
N PHE A 51 2.03 0.72 -14.08
CA PHE A 51 0.57 0.81 -14.24
C PHE A 51 0.21 0.43 -15.68
N ALA A 52 -0.93 -0.22 -15.87
CA ALA A 52 -1.42 -0.64 -17.17
C ALA A 52 -2.10 0.53 -17.94
N TYR A 53 -1.70 1.77 -17.66
CA TYR A 53 -2.15 2.93 -18.42
C TYR A 53 -1.27 3.11 -19.66
N PRO A 54 -1.85 3.48 -20.82
CA PRO A 54 -1.06 3.95 -21.95
C PRO A 54 -0.20 5.15 -21.55
N ASP A 55 1.10 5.12 -21.87
CA ASP A 55 2.08 6.16 -21.51
C ASP A 55 2.11 6.50 -20.01
N ALA A 56 2.04 5.48 -19.13
CA ALA A 56 1.97 5.65 -17.68
C ALA A 56 3.13 6.47 -17.07
N ASP A 57 4.29 6.48 -17.71
CA ASP A 57 5.48 7.26 -17.35
C ASP A 57 5.28 8.78 -17.52
N ARG A 58 4.29 9.18 -18.34
CA ARG A 58 3.93 10.58 -18.59
C ARG A 58 2.72 11.05 -17.78
N ILE A 59 2.08 10.16 -17.02
CA ILE A 59 0.97 10.53 -16.14
C ILE A 59 1.53 11.11 -14.84
N VAL A 60 1.06 12.30 -14.50
CA VAL A 60 1.46 13.03 -13.31
C VAL A 60 0.26 13.38 -12.45
N MET A 61 0.51 13.56 -11.16
CA MET A 61 -0.45 14.16 -10.22
C MET A 61 -0.01 15.57 -9.87
N PHE A 62 -0.97 16.49 -9.87
CA PHE A 62 -0.75 17.86 -9.43
C PHE A 62 -0.68 17.92 -7.91
N GLN A 63 0.23 18.76 -7.42
CA GLN A 63 0.47 18.93 -5.99
C GLN A 63 0.69 20.40 -5.68
N ASN A 64 0.15 20.81 -4.53
CA ASN A 64 0.45 22.06 -3.88
C ASN A 64 1.57 21.82 -2.85
N THR A 65 2.68 22.54 -2.95
CA THR A 65 3.68 22.55 -1.88
C THR A 65 3.25 23.60 -0.87
N LEU A 66 2.94 23.20 0.36
CA LEU A 66 2.61 24.08 1.49
C LEU A 66 3.85 24.84 1.96
N ARG A 67 3.64 25.93 2.72
CA ARG A 67 4.75 26.79 3.21
C ARG A 67 5.69 26.09 4.19
N ASP A 68 5.25 25.01 4.83
CA ASP A 68 6.05 24.14 5.69
C ASP A 68 6.82 23.06 4.90
N GLY A 69 6.73 23.07 3.57
CA GLY A 69 7.38 22.10 2.67
C GLY A 69 6.59 20.81 2.47
N VAL A 70 5.43 20.65 3.13
CA VAL A 70 4.56 19.49 2.94
C VAL A 70 3.89 19.57 1.58
N ARG A 71 3.85 18.47 0.83
CA ARG A 71 3.13 18.42 -0.45
C ARG A 71 1.72 17.86 -0.24
N SER A 72 0.72 18.54 -0.78
CA SER A 72 -0.69 18.14 -0.77
C SER A 72 -1.16 17.85 -2.19
N GLY A 73 -1.78 16.69 -2.41
CA GLY A 73 -2.36 16.31 -3.71
C GLY A 73 -3.76 16.88 -3.96
N SER A 74 -4.36 17.55 -2.97
CA SER A 74 -5.72 18.07 -3.09
C SER A 74 -5.76 19.47 -3.70
N ALA A 75 -6.67 19.66 -4.64
CA ALA A 75 -6.85 20.89 -5.42
C ALA A 75 -8.21 21.53 -5.16
N ALA A 76 -8.26 22.86 -5.35
CA ALA A 76 -9.50 23.64 -5.38
C ALA A 76 -9.95 23.89 -6.84
N PRO A 77 -11.25 24.15 -7.10
CA PRO A 77 -11.77 24.47 -8.44
C PRO A 77 -11.02 25.62 -9.13
N VAL A 78 -10.70 26.68 -8.38
CA VAL A 78 -9.94 27.83 -8.89
C VAL A 78 -8.52 27.44 -9.35
N GLU A 79 -7.85 26.54 -8.63
CA GLU A 79 -6.51 26.05 -8.98
C GLU A 79 -6.56 25.16 -10.22
N PHE A 80 -7.55 24.26 -10.27
CA PHE A 80 -7.75 23.39 -11.43
C PHE A 80 -8.01 24.19 -12.71
N ASN A 81 -8.89 25.19 -12.65
CA ASN A 81 -9.18 26.06 -13.78
C ASN A 81 -7.95 26.87 -14.21
N TRP A 82 -7.15 27.33 -13.25
CA TRP A 82 -5.87 28.00 -13.53
C TRP A 82 -4.90 27.07 -14.26
N TRP A 83 -4.69 25.85 -13.75
CA TRP A 83 -3.80 24.88 -14.38
C TRP A 83 -4.25 24.50 -15.79
N ARG A 84 -5.57 24.33 -16.00
CA ARG A 84 -6.13 24.04 -17.32
C ARG A 84 -5.85 25.14 -18.35
N GLN A 85 -5.84 26.41 -17.92
CA GLN A 85 -5.65 27.56 -18.80
C GLN A 85 -4.16 27.92 -19.04
N HIS A 86 -3.28 27.67 -18.06
CA HIS A 86 -1.91 28.20 -18.07
C HIS A 86 -0.81 27.13 -18.18
N SER A 87 -1.15 25.89 -18.52
CA SER A 87 -0.20 24.77 -18.54
C SER A 87 -0.12 24.07 -19.89
N GLU A 88 0.71 24.60 -20.78
CA GLU A 88 0.90 24.03 -22.12
C GLU A 88 1.71 22.73 -22.14
N ALA A 89 2.43 22.41 -21.07
CA ALA A 89 3.20 21.16 -20.93
C ALA A 89 2.35 19.89 -20.96
N PHE A 90 1.03 19.99 -20.75
CA PHE A 90 0.13 18.85 -20.59
C PHE A 90 -0.76 18.67 -21.82
N GLN A 91 -0.99 17.41 -22.18
CA GLN A 91 -1.93 16.99 -23.22
C GLN A 91 -3.36 16.94 -22.67
N TYR A 92 -3.51 16.43 -21.45
CA TYR A 92 -4.78 16.35 -20.72
C TYR A 92 -4.55 16.77 -19.27
N ILE A 93 -5.52 17.48 -18.69
CA ILE A 93 -5.58 17.82 -17.26
C ILE A 93 -7.00 17.51 -16.80
N SER A 94 -7.14 16.68 -15.78
CA SER A 94 -8.42 16.12 -15.37
C SER A 94 -8.54 16.06 -13.86
N ALA A 95 -9.68 16.51 -13.35
CA ALA A 95 -10.01 16.40 -11.94
C ALA A 95 -10.82 15.13 -11.68
N TYR A 96 -10.63 14.55 -10.51
CA TYR A 96 -11.37 13.39 -10.07
C TYR A 96 -11.53 13.31 -8.56
N GLN A 97 -12.60 12.67 -8.12
CA GLN A 97 -12.86 12.38 -6.72
C GLN A 97 -13.58 11.04 -6.55
N PHE A 98 -13.22 10.32 -5.49
CA PHE A 98 -13.93 9.11 -5.07
C PHE A 98 -15.01 9.46 -4.05
N ASN A 99 -16.20 8.89 -4.24
CA ASN A 99 -17.33 9.05 -3.33
C ASN A 99 -18.19 7.78 -3.33
N VAL A 100 -19.31 7.80 -2.62
CA VAL A 100 -20.34 6.77 -2.66
C VAL A 100 -21.68 7.38 -3.05
N ALA A 101 -22.50 6.60 -3.74
CA ALA A 101 -23.88 6.96 -4.05
C ALA A 101 -24.83 5.87 -3.60
N ASN A 102 -26.03 6.26 -3.17
CA ASN A 102 -27.12 5.32 -2.99
C ASN A 102 -27.77 5.11 -4.37
N TRP A 103 -27.71 3.88 -4.86
CA TRP A 103 -28.39 3.41 -6.06
C TRP A 103 -29.70 2.75 -5.68
N THR A 104 -30.78 3.14 -6.35
CA THR A 104 -32.11 2.56 -6.16
C THR A 104 -32.57 1.97 -7.49
N GLY A 105 -32.01 0.81 -7.84
CA GLY A 105 -32.40 0.05 -9.03
C GLY A 105 -33.30 -1.15 -8.72
N GLU A 106 -33.27 -1.68 -7.49
CA GLU A 106 -34.04 -2.84 -7.06
C GLU A 106 -34.96 -2.53 -5.85
N SER A 107 -35.55 -3.57 -5.26
CA SER A 107 -36.42 -3.47 -4.06
C SER A 107 -35.73 -2.89 -2.81
N VAL A 108 -34.39 -2.83 -2.79
CA VAL A 108 -33.57 -2.28 -1.70
C VAL A 108 -32.53 -1.29 -2.26
N ALA A 109 -32.31 -0.19 -1.55
CA ALA A 109 -31.27 0.78 -1.90
C ALA A 109 -29.88 0.25 -1.53
N GLU A 110 -28.96 0.20 -2.49
CA GLU A 110 -27.58 -0.22 -2.30
C GLU A 110 -26.64 0.99 -2.32
N GLN A 111 -25.61 1.00 -1.48
CA GLN A 111 -24.56 2.02 -1.54
C GLN A 111 -23.40 1.52 -2.40
N ILE A 112 -23.17 2.19 -3.54
CA ILE A 112 -22.14 1.81 -4.51
C ILE A 112 -20.99 2.83 -4.54
N PRO A 113 -19.74 2.39 -4.73
CA PRO A 113 -18.60 3.28 -4.96
C PRO A 113 -18.72 3.97 -6.31
N ILE A 114 -18.54 5.29 -6.32
CA ILE A 114 -18.61 6.12 -7.51
C ILE A 114 -17.35 6.96 -7.67
N MET A 115 -17.08 7.34 -8.92
CA MET A 115 -16.02 8.29 -9.23
C MET A 115 -16.57 9.45 -10.04
N GLU A 116 -16.42 10.65 -9.52
CA GLU A 116 -16.73 11.87 -10.25
C GLU A 116 -15.48 12.30 -11.00
N VAL A 117 -15.61 12.51 -12.31
CA VAL A 117 -14.49 12.74 -13.20
C VAL A 117 -14.82 13.83 -14.23
N THR A 118 -13.84 14.65 -14.56
CA THR A 118 -13.97 15.58 -15.70
C THR A 118 -13.91 14.82 -17.02
N ALA A 119 -14.43 15.41 -18.10
CA ALA A 119 -14.59 14.74 -19.41
C ALA A 119 -13.31 14.03 -19.93
N ASP A 120 -12.15 14.64 -19.72
CA ASP A 120 -10.87 14.15 -20.23
C ASP A 120 -10.28 12.99 -19.42
N PHE A 121 -10.81 12.68 -18.22
CA PHE A 121 -10.21 11.70 -17.31
C PHE A 121 -10.19 10.29 -17.89
N LEU A 122 -11.33 9.83 -18.44
CA LEU A 122 -11.43 8.49 -19.02
C LEU A 122 -10.50 8.35 -20.23
N ARG A 123 -10.30 9.43 -21.01
CA ARG A 123 -9.32 9.47 -22.12
C ARG A 123 -7.88 9.48 -21.61
N LEU A 124 -7.60 10.19 -20.53
CA LEU A 124 -6.31 10.20 -19.83
C LEU A 124 -5.95 8.80 -19.31
N CYS A 125 -6.93 8.01 -18.88
CA CYS A 125 -6.70 6.62 -18.50
C CYS A 125 -6.63 5.64 -19.70
N GLY A 126 -6.96 6.10 -20.91
CA GLY A 126 -7.04 5.26 -22.10
C GLY A 126 -8.24 4.31 -22.09
N ALA A 127 -9.32 4.68 -21.38
CA ALA A 127 -10.54 3.89 -21.31
C ALA A 127 -11.24 3.85 -22.66
N ILE A 128 -11.60 2.65 -23.11
CA ILE A 128 -12.34 2.43 -24.35
C ILE A 128 -13.76 1.99 -23.97
N PRO A 129 -14.82 2.69 -24.42
CA PRO A 129 -16.18 2.25 -24.19
C PRO A 129 -16.44 0.97 -25.00
N LEU A 130 -17.02 -0.04 -24.34
CA LEU A 130 -17.51 -1.25 -25.00
C LEU A 130 -18.82 -0.97 -25.72
N HIS A 131 -19.69 -0.19 -25.08
CA HIS A 131 -20.97 0.27 -25.60
C HIS A 131 -21.15 1.77 -25.37
N GLY A 132 -21.82 2.46 -26.29
CA GLY A 132 -22.12 3.89 -26.19
C GLY A 132 -20.88 4.78 -26.31
N ARG A 133 -20.81 5.82 -25.47
CA ARG A 133 -19.73 6.83 -25.48
C ARG A 133 -19.26 7.16 -24.06
N THR A 134 -18.12 7.84 -23.97
CA THR A 134 -17.67 8.50 -22.73
C THR A 134 -18.20 9.93 -22.65
N PHE A 135 -17.87 10.62 -21.55
CA PHE A 135 -18.18 12.03 -21.36
C PHE A 135 -17.51 12.92 -22.43
N SER A 136 -18.25 13.94 -22.85
CA SER A 136 -17.80 15.07 -23.65
C SER A 136 -17.66 16.31 -22.76
N THR A 137 -17.04 17.36 -23.29
CA THR A 137 -16.92 18.65 -22.59
C THR A 137 -18.29 19.26 -22.27
N GLU A 138 -19.31 18.99 -23.07
CA GLU A 138 -20.68 19.49 -22.85
C GLU A 138 -21.36 18.79 -21.66
N ASP A 139 -21.10 17.50 -21.45
CA ASP A 139 -21.65 16.74 -20.31
C ASP A 139 -21.02 17.18 -18.96
N ASP A 140 -19.84 17.77 -19.02
CA ASP A 140 -19.04 18.25 -17.87
C ASP A 140 -19.27 19.74 -17.57
N LEU A 141 -20.23 20.38 -18.24
CA LEU A 141 -20.64 21.75 -17.90
C LEU A 141 -21.61 21.76 -16.71
N PRO A 142 -21.62 22.86 -15.93
CA PRO A 142 -22.63 23.05 -14.89
C PRO A 142 -24.05 22.96 -15.45
N ASN A 143 -24.91 22.20 -14.78
CA ASN A 143 -26.31 21.96 -15.18
C ASN A 143 -26.48 21.17 -16.49
N ALA A 144 -25.42 20.54 -17.01
CA ALA A 144 -25.56 19.60 -18.12
C ALA A 144 -26.42 18.40 -17.71
N PRO A 145 -27.00 17.67 -18.69
CA PRO A 145 -27.79 16.47 -18.41
C PRO A 145 -27.06 15.50 -17.49
N LYS A 146 -27.80 14.89 -16.56
CA LYS A 146 -27.25 13.91 -15.62
C LYS A 146 -27.00 12.60 -16.34
N THR A 147 -25.75 12.36 -16.72
CA THR A 147 -25.33 11.15 -17.42
C THR A 147 -24.43 10.28 -16.54
N VAL A 148 -24.42 8.97 -16.79
CA VAL A 148 -23.57 8.01 -16.09
C VAL A 148 -22.91 7.06 -17.08
N VAL A 149 -21.68 6.68 -16.77
CA VAL A 149 -20.94 5.63 -17.49
C VAL A 149 -20.71 4.46 -16.53
N LEU A 150 -21.12 3.27 -16.93
CA LEU A 150 -21.04 2.07 -16.08
C LEU A 150 -19.66 1.41 -16.19
N ALA A 151 -19.14 0.93 -15.05
CA ALA A 151 -18.02 0.01 -15.05
C ALA A 151 -18.48 -1.39 -15.50
N TYR A 152 -17.60 -2.12 -16.20
CA TYR A 152 -17.88 -3.48 -16.66
C TYR A 152 -18.43 -4.42 -15.55
N PRO A 153 -17.82 -4.51 -14.35
CA PRO A 153 -18.29 -5.44 -13.33
C PRO A 153 -19.66 -5.10 -12.75
N PHE A 154 -20.02 -3.81 -12.73
CA PHE A 154 -21.32 -3.35 -12.26
C PHE A 154 -22.42 -3.65 -13.29
N TRP A 155 -22.11 -3.40 -14.57
CA TRP A 155 -22.98 -3.74 -15.69
C TRP A 155 -23.24 -5.25 -15.77
N GLU A 156 -22.20 -6.08 -15.65
CA GLU A 156 -22.34 -7.54 -15.65
C GLU A 156 -23.19 -8.04 -14.47
N ARG A 157 -22.94 -7.52 -13.25
CA ARG A 157 -23.63 -7.97 -12.02
C ARG A 157 -25.11 -7.60 -11.98
N HIS A 158 -25.46 -6.37 -12.37
CA HIS A 158 -26.82 -5.84 -12.18
C HIS A 158 -27.66 -5.81 -13.45
N PHE A 159 -27.02 -5.80 -14.63
CA PHE A 159 -27.71 -5.78 -15.91
C PHE A 159 -27.45 -7.04 -16.73
N GLY A 160 -26.77 -8.05 -16.16
CA GLY A 160 -26.53 -9.34 -16.81
C GLY A 160 -25.71 -9.27 -18.10
N GLY A 161 -25.01 -8.14 -18.34
CA GLY A 161 -24.31 -7.90 -19.60
C GLY A 161 -25.23 -7.49 -20.76
N ASP A 162 -26.41 -6.93 -20.48
CA ASP A 162 -27.36 -6.49 -21.52
C ASP A 162 -26.88 -5.20 -22.24
N PRO A 163 -26.62 -5.25 -23.56
CA PRO A 163 -26.23 -4.07 -24.33
C PRO A 163 -27.33 -3.02 -24.47
N GLU A 164 -28.61 -3.36 -24.22
CA GLU A 164 -29.74 -2.42 -24.25
C GLU A 164 -29.79 -1.49 -23.01
N VAL A 165 -28.78 -1.55 -22.14
CA VAL A 165 -28.66 -0.65 -20.97
C VAL A 165 -28.51 0.83 -21.34
N LEU A 166 -28.12 1.14 -22.59
CA LEU A 166 -27.93 2.52 -23.05
C LEU A 166 -29.27 3.28 -23.11
N GLY A 167 -29.29 4.52 -22.63
CA GLY A 167 -30.47 5.38 -22.55
C GLY A 167 -31.40 5.06 -21.37
N ILE A 168 -31.20 3.94 -20.66
CA ILE A 168 -31.92 3.64 -19.44
C ILE A 168 -31.52 4.64 -18.35
N ARG A 169 -32.48 5.05 -17.53
CA ARG A 169 -32.25 5.94 -16.38
C ARG A 169 -32.12 5.12 -15.11
N ILE A 170 -30.97 5.23 -14.45
CA ILE A 170 -30.75 4.70 -13.10
C ILE A 170 -30.87 5.83 -12.09
N THR A 171 -31.43 5.55 -10.92
CA THR A 171 -31.55 6.56 -9.87
C THR A 171 -30.34 6.49 -8.94
N LEU A 172 -29.55 7.57 -8.92
CA LEU A 172 -28.40 7.75 -8.05
C LEU A 172 -28.59 9.01 -7.21
N ARG A 173 -28.36 8.93 -5.90
CA ARG A 173 -28.56 10.06 -4.98
C ARG A 173 -29.98 10.67 -5.04
N GLY A 174 -30.98 9.84 -5.37
CA GLY A 174 -32.38 10.25 -5.52
C GLY A 174 -32.69 11.03 -6.80
N GLU A 175 -31.76 11.07 -7.75
CA GLU A 175 -31.89 11.78 -9.02
C GLU A 175 -31.70 10.80 -10.19
N PRO A 176 -32.45 10.94 -11.30
CA PRO A 176 -32.29 10.07 -12.45
C PRO A 176 -31.02 10.44 -13.24
N TYR A 177 -30.18 9.46 -13.53
CA TYR A 177 -29.01 9.55 -14.40
C TYR A 177 -29.18 8.63 -15.61
N GLU A 178 -28.97 9.16 -16.81
CA GLU A 178 -29.06 8.41 -18.06
C GLU A 178 -27.75 7.68 -18.36
N VAL A 179 -27.83 6.37 -18.63
CA VAL A 179 -26.67 5.56 -19.01
C VAL A 179 -26.26 5.88 -20.44
N ILE A 180 -25.08 6.48 -20.63
CA ILE A 180 -24.58 6.86 -21.96
C ILE A 180 -23.49 5.94 -22.49
N GLY A 181 -22.95 5.06 -21.65
CA GLY A 181 -21.91 4.12 -22.05
C GLY A 181 -21.52 3.11 -20.98
N VAL A 182 -20.85 2.06 -21.42
CA VAL A 182 -20.27 1.00 -20.59
C VAL A 182 -18.78 0.89 -20.92
N LEU A 183 -17.92 0.93 -19.91
CA LEU A 183 -16.48 0.75 -20.10
C LEU A 183 -16.13 -0.72 -20.34
N GLY A 184 -15.16 -0.97 -21.21
CA GLY A 184 -14.63 -2.32 -21.42
C GLY A 184 -13.82 -2.85 -20.23
N PRO A 185 -13.58 -4.17 -20.17
CA PRO A 185 -12.82 -4.81 -19.09
C PRO A 185 -11.32 -4.48 -19.09
N THR A 186 -10.82 -3.82 -20.14
CA THR A 186 -9.42 -3.41 -20.31
C THR A 186 -9.00 -2.32 -19.34
N LEU A 187 -9.94 -1.48 -18.86
CA LEU A 187 -9.66 -0.56 -17.78
C LEU A 187 -9.70 -1.35 -16.46
N ASN A 188 -8.53 -1.71 -15.93
CA ASN A 188 -8.48 -2.36 -14.63
C ASN A 188 -8.80 -1.32 -13.54
N ASN A 189 -10.10 -1.17 -13.23
CA ASN A 189 -10.62 -0.17 -12.28
C ASN A 189 -9.98 -0.25 -10.88
N SER A 190 -9.34 -1.39 -10.55
CA SER A 190 -8.55 -1.51 -9.31
C SER A 190 -7.37 -0.53 -9.28
N GLN A 191 -6.75 -0.24 -10.43
CA GLN A 191 -5.62 0.70 -10.53
C GLN A 191 -6.05 2.15 -10.42
N ILE A 192 -7.33 2.43 -10.67
CA ILE A 192 -7.94 3.74 -10.47
C ILE A 192 -8.23 3.91 -8.97
N ALA A 193 -8.79 2.90 -8.30
CA ALA A 193 -9.01 2.90 -6.84
C ALA A 193 -7.71 3.05 -6.02
N GLU A 194 -6.57 2.57 -6.52
CA GLU A 194 -5.25 2.76 -5.90
C GLU A 194 -4.84 4.25 -5.77
N GLN A 195 -5.48 5.17 -6.49
CA GLN A 195 -5.27 6.61 -6.40
C GLN A 195 -5.98 7.27 -5.20
N SER A 196 -6.79 6.54 -4.43
CA SER A 196 -7.38 7.04 -3.18
C SER A 196 -6.34 7.21 -2.06
N LEU A 197 -5.09 6.77 -2.27
CA LEU A 197 -3.93 7.11 -1.43
C LEU A 197 -3.57 8.60 -1.56
N GLY A 198 -4.38 9.48 -0.99
CA GLY A 198 -4.14 10.92 -1.01
C GLY A 198 -5.38 11.76 -0.70
N SER A 199 -6.58 11.21 -0.91
CA SER A 199 -7.82 11.77 -0.39
C SER A 199 -7.90 11.48 1.11
N GLY A 200 -7.30 12.37 1.91
CA GLY A 200 -6.91 12.19 3.32
C GLY A 200 -7.95 11.79 4.37
N ASP A 201 -9.12 11.24 4.01
CA ASP A 201 -10.11 10.71 4.96
C ASP A 201 -11.01 9.61 4.39
N ILE A 202 -10.97 9.32 3.08
CA ILE A 202 -11.87 8.35 2.43
C ILE A 202 -11.03 7.26 1.75
N GLN A 203 -10.78 6.16 2.48
CA GLN A 203 -10.23 4.94 1.91
C GLN A 203 -11.34 4.20 1.15
N ILE A 204 -11.45 4.46 -0.15
CA ILE A 204 -12.22 3.60 -1.07
C ILE A 204 -11.20 2.70 -1.75
N ASN A 205 -11.01 1.51 -1.19
CA ASN A 205 -10.12 0.48 -1.75
C ASN A 205 -10.80 -0.38 -2.82
N GLN A 206 -12.02 0.00 -3.22
CA GLN A 206 -12.82 -0.70 -4.22
C GLN A 206 -12.84 0.07 -5.54
N PRO A 207 -12.79 -0.62 -6.69
CA PRO A 207 -12.99 0.02 -7.99
C PRO A 207 -14.35 0.74 -8.02
N PRO A 208 -14.47 1.90 -8.68
CA PRO A 208 -15.77 2.53 -8.86
C PRO A 208 -16.66 1.64 -9.73
N ASP A 209 -17.92 1.52 -9.32
CA ASP A 209 -18.97 0.81 -10.05
C ASP A 209 -19.58 1.69 -11.15
N VAL A 210 -19.61 3.01 -10.92
CA VAL A 210 -20.07 3.99 -11.91
C VAL A 210 -19.21 5.25 -11.91
N TYR A 211 -19.13 5.87 -13.07
CA TYR A 211 -18.49 7.16 -13.29
C TYR A 211 -19.54 8.23 -13.56
N LEU A 212 -19.36 9.41 -12.97
CA LEU A 212 -20.23 10.57 -13.12
C LEU A 212 -19.42 11.77 -13.64
N PRO A 213 -20.01 12.65 -14.46
CA PRO A 213 -19.36 13.90 -14.83
C PRO A 213 -19.23 14.78 -13.59
N PHE A 214 -18.05 15.39 -13.40
CA PHE A 214 -17.80 16.19 -12.21
C PHE A 214 -18.51 17.55 -12.25
N GLN A 215 -18.79 18.06 -13.46
CA GLN A 215 -19.55 19.29 -13.70
C GLN A 215 -18.99 20.51 -12.94
N LEU A 216 -17.66 20.62 -12.89
CA LEU A 216 -16.98 21.73 -12.25
C LEU A 216 -17.27 23.03 -13.00
N ASP A 217 -17.77 24.04 -12.27
CA ASP A 217 -17.96 25.37 -12.84
C ASP A 217 -16.61 26.01 -13.23
N PRO A 218 -16.38 26.31 -14.53
CA PRO A 218 -15.16 26.98 -14.99
C PRO A 218 -14.95 28.36 -14.36
N ASN A 219 -16.03 29.00 -13.87
CA ASN A 219 -16.00 30.30 -13.22
C ASN A 219 -16.10 30.21 -11.68
N SER A 220 -16.01 28.99 -11.13
CA SER A 220 -16.09 28.76 -9.69
C SER A 220 -14.99 29.50 -8.95
N LYS A 221 -15.40 30.23 -7.90
CA LYS A 221 -14.50 30.85 -6.91
C LYS A 221 -14.41 30.04 -5.62
N VAL A 222 -14.88 28.78 -5.65
CA VAL A 222 -14.87 27.89 -4.50
C VAL A 222 -13.43 27.58 -4.11
N ARG A 223 -13.19 27.65 -2.80
CA ARG A 223 -11.84 27.64 -2.18
C ARG A 223 -11.49 26.31 -1.49
N GLY A 224 -12.44 25.39 -1.44
CA GLY A 224 -12.24 24.10 -0.78
C GLY A 224 -11.33 23.20 -1.61
N HIS A 225 -10.31 22.62 -0.97
CA HIS A 225 -9.53 21.53 -1.54
C HIS A 225 -10.25 20.22 -1.21
N TYR A 226 -10.85 19.58 -2.21
CA TYR A 226 -11.65 18.37 -1.98
C TYR A 226 -11.52 17.29 -3.05
N PHE A 227 -10.79 17.54 -4.14
CA PHE A 227 -10.55 16.57 -5.20
C PHE A 227 -9.07 16.52 -5.58
N ASN A 228 -8.72 15.54 -6.40
CA ASN A 228 -7.37 15.36 -6.93
C ASN A 228 -7.33 15.72 -8.41
N VAL A 229 -6.14 16.06 -8.91
CA VAL A 229 -5.95 16.39 -10.33
C VAL A 229 -4.82 15.55 -10.90
N ALA A 230 -5.10 14.88 -12.01
CA ALA A 230 -4.14 14.15 -12.82
C ALA A 230 -3.94 14.85 -14.15
N GLY A 231 -2.75 14.69 -14.74
CA GLY A 231 -2.46 15.15 -16.09
C GLY A 231 -1.56 14.19 -16.85
N ARG A 232 -1.55 14.32 -18.16
CA ARG A 232 -0.59 13.62 -19.03
C ARG A 232 0.34 14.64 -19.67
N LEU A 233 1.65 14.50 -19.49
CA LEU A 233 2.65 15.35 -20.15
C LEU A 233 2.60 15.16 -21.67
N LYS A 234 2.83 16.20 -22.47
CA LYS A 234 3.00 16.08 -23.92
C LYS A 234 4.24 15.25 -24.27
N PRO A 235 4.31 14.63 -25.47
CA PRO A 235 5.48 13.87 -25.89
C PRO A 235 6.74 14.75 -25.86
N GLY A 236 7.82 14.26 -25.24
CA GLY A 236 9.11 14.97 -25.16
C GLY A 236 9.24 16.02 -24.04
N VAL A 237 8.17 16.31 -23.28
CA VAL A 237 8.25 17.23 -22.14
C VAL A 237 8.76 16.50 -20.90
N THR A 238 9.81 17.04 -20.28
CA THR A 238 10.36 16.47 -19.03
C THR A 238 9.57 16.96 -17.80
N LEU A 239 9.57 16.14 -16.74
CA LEU A 239 8.95 16.52 -15.47
C LEU A 239 9.52 17.83 -14.89
N ALA A 240 10.83 18.06 -15.08
CA ALA A 240 11.49 19.28 -14.63
C ALA A 240 11.00 20.52 -15.39
N ALA A 241 10.81 20.41 -16.71
CA ALA A 241 10.26 21.49 -17.53
C ALA A 241 8.81 21.82 -17.12
N ALA A 242 7.97 20.80 -16.92
CA ALA A 242 6.60 20.98 -16.47
C ALA A 242 6.51 21.66 -15.09
N ASN A 243 7.36 21.24 -14.14
CA ASN A 243 7.45 21.87 -12.83
C ASN A 243 7.94 23.32 -12.92
N GLY A 244 8.91 23.62 -13.78
CA GLY A 244 9.38 24.99 -14.02
C GLY A 244 8.26 25.90 -14.55
N GLN A 245 7.44 25.41 -15.48
CA GLN A 245 6.29 26.16 -16.00
C GLN A 245 5.24 26.43 -14.91
N LEU A 246 4.85 25.41 -14.14
CA LEU A 246 3.87 25.57 -13.07
C LEU A 246 4.35 26.55 -11.99
N GLN A 247 5.62 26.46 -11.60
CA GLN A 247 6.21 27.40 -10.64
C GLN A 247 6.25 28.84 -11.16
N ALA A 248 6.49 29.04 -12.46
CA ALA A 248 6.47 30.37 -13.06
C ALA A 248 5.07 31.01 -13.00
N THR A 249 4.02 30.22 -13.28
CA THR A 249 2.63 30.72 -13.22
C THR A 249 2.13 30.95 -11.80
N TYR A 250 2.72 30.30 -10.80
CA TYR A 250 2.30 30.40 -9.40
C TYR A 250 2.36 31.83 -8.86
N ARG A 251 3.36 32.63 -9.26
CA ARG A 251 3.48 34.03 -8.80
C ARG A 251 2.30 34.89 -9.24
N GLU A 252 1.79 34.64 -10.44
CA GLU A 252 0.64 35.36 -10.99
C GLU A 252 -0.66 34.89 -10.32
N TYR A 253 -0.83 33.57 -10.16
CA TYR A 253 -1.92 33.01 -9.36
C TYR A 253 -1.95 33.60 -7.94
N ALA A 254 -0.79 33.67 -7.27
CA ALA A 254 -0.68 34.21 -5.92
C ALA A 254 -1.02 35.70 -5.83
N ARG A 255 -0.81 36.47 -6.89
CA ARG A 255 -1.19 37.89 -6.96
C ARG A 255 -2.69 38.07 -7.18
N GLN A 256 -3.29 37.25 -8.03
CA GLN A 256 -4.73 37.32 -8.33
C GLN A 256 -5.58 36.78 -7.17
N TRP A 257 -5.04 35.82 -6.40
CA TRP A 257 -5.72 35.20 -5.27
C TRP A 257 -4.84 35.09 -4.01
N PRO A 258 -4.43 36.22 -3.41
CA PRO A 258 -3.53 36.22 -2.24
C PRO A 258 -4.12 35.45 -1.05
N ASP A 259 -5.43 35.59 -0.82
CA ASP A 259 -6.16 34.91 0.26
C ASP A 259 -6.34 33.40 0.03
N LEU A 260 -6.08 32.89 -1.19
CA LEU A 260 -6.27 31.48 -1.55
C LEU A 260 -4.95 30.69 -1.52
N THR A 261 -3.81 31.37 -1.33
CA THR A 261 -2.50 30.73 -1.32
C THR A 261 -2.18 30.12 0.04
N THR A 262 -2.60 28.86 0.22
CA THR A 262 -2.09 28.01 1.32
C THR A 262 -0.69 27.46 0.99
N GLY A 263 -0.39 27.35 -0.31
CA GLY A 263 0.87 26.90 -0.86
C GLY A 263 2.01 27.92 -0.85
N ALA A 264 3.19 27.43 -1.16
CA ALA A 264 4.39 28.14 -1.56
C ALA A 264 4.69 27.95 -3.06
N SER A 265 4.22 26.87 -3.69
CA SER A 265 4.37 26.66 -5.14
C SER A 265 3.45 25.55 -5.68
N PHE A 266 3.18 25.59 -6.99
CA PHE A 266 2.61 24.48 -7.74
C PHE A 266 3.70 23.51 -8.20
N GLY A 267 3.33 22.23 -8.28
CA GLY A 267 4.19 21.22 -8.88
C GLY A 267 3.41 20.00 -9.34
N VAL A 268 4.13 19.11 -10.01
CA VAL A 268 3.66 17.81 -10.46
C VAL A 268 4.66 16.74 -10.11
N GLN A 269 4.16 15.54 -9.84
CA GLN A 269 4.96 14.35 -9.59
C GLN A 269 4.44 13.21 -10.47
N ILE A 270 5.35 12.35 -10.95
CA ILE A 270 4.96 11.13 -11.68
C ILE A 270 4.03 10.30 -10.78
N LEU A 271 2.95 9.78 -11.36
CA LEU A 271 1.93 9.02 -10.63
C LEU A 271 2.54 7.88 -9.81
N GLN A 272 3.50 7.15 -10.37
CA GLN A 272 4.22 6.07 -9.68
C GLN A 272 4.93 6.55 -8.41
N ASP A 273 5.64 7.68 -8.48
CA ASP A 273 6.36 8.22 -7.33
C ASP A 273 5.40 8.84 -6.30
N ALA A 274 4.27 9.37 -6.73
CA ALA A 274 3.28 9.94 -5.83
C ALA A 274 2.57 8.84 -5.00
N VAL A 275 2.26 7.69 -5.63
CA VAL A 275 1.63 6.56 -4.94
C VAL A 275 2.64 5.75 -4.12
N ALA A 276 3.84 5.50 -4.66
CA ALA A 276 4.83 4.65 -4.03
C ALA A 276 5.83 5.40 -3.14
N GLY A 277 5.98 6.71 -3.29
CA GLY A 277 7.05 7.50 -2.68
C GLY A 277 7.07 7.42 -1.15
N GLY A 278 5.91 7.41 -0.50
CA GLY A 278 5.78 7.30 0.95
C GLY A 278 6.23 5.96 1.52
N VAL A 279 6.12 4.88 0.74
CA VAL A 279 6.45 3.50 1.19
C VAL A 279 7.77 2.99 0.62
N ARG A 280 8.30 3.63 -0.43
CA ARG A 280 9.53 3.21 -1.13
C ARG A 280 10.70 3.02 -0.18
N ASN A 281 10.97 4.00 0.68
CA ASN A 281 12.11 3.95 1.60
C ASN A 281 11.93 2.84 2.64
N SER A 282 10.72 2.68 3.19
CA SER A 282 10.40 1.61 4.13
C SER A 282 10.52 0.22 3.49
N LEU A 283 10.07 0.07 2.24
CA LEU A 283 10.18 -1.18 1.47
C LEU A 283 11.64 -1.51 1.13
N LEU A 284 12.45 -0.52 0.75
CA LEU A 284 13.88 -0.72 0.49
C LEU A 284 14.64 -1.10 1.77
N MET A 285 14.32 -0.47 2.90
CA MET A 285 14.89 -0.82 4.20
C MET A 285 14.52 -2.26 4.59
N LEU A 286 13.25 -2.64 4.41
CA LEU A 286 12.77 -4.00 4.67
C LEU A 286 13.42 -5.03 3.73
N TRP A 287 13.59 -4.68 2.45
CA TRP A 287 14.27 -5.54 1.48
C TRP A 287 15.74 -5.76 1.85
N GLY A 288 16.45 -4.71 2.27
CA GLY A 288 17.81 -4.83 2.81
C GLY A 288 17.87 -5.70 4.07
N ALA A 289 16.94 -5.50 5.01
CA ALA A 289 16.85 -6.29 6.24
C ALA A 289 16.70 -7.80 5.96
N VAL A 290 15.84 -8.16 5.01
CA VAL A 290 15.61 -9.57 4.67
C VAL A 290 16.72 -10.16 3.78
N GLY A 291 17.47 -9.31 3.07
CA GLY A 291 18.77 -9.68 2.50
C GLY A 291 19.75 -10.17 3.58
N PHE A 292 19.85 -9.49 4.73
CA PHE A 292 20.67 -9.95 5.85
C PHE A 292 20.21 -11.29 6.43
N VAL A 293 18.89 -11.51 6.55
CA VAL A 293 18.33 -12.79 7.01
C VAL A 293 18.79 -13.94 6.10
N LEU A 294 18.77 -13.72 4.78
CA LEU A 294 19.26 -14.71 3.82
C LEU A 294 20.75 -14.97 3.97
N LEU A 295 21.57 -13.92 4.16
CA LEU A 295 23.01 -14.08 4.40
C LEU A 295 23.29 -14.95 5.64
N ILE A 296 22.50 -14.80 6.71
CA ILE A 296 22.62 -15.63 7.91
C ILE A 296 22.19 -17.07 7.61
N ALA A 297 21.04 -17.28 6.98
CA ALA A 297 20.61 -18.62 6.58
C ALA A 297 21.67 -19.35 5.76
N CYS A 298 22.34 -18.62 4.87
CA CYS A 298 23.42 -19.15 4.06
C CYS A 298 24.71 -19.41 4.85
N ALA A 299 25.07 -18.54 5.80
CA ALA A 299 26.20 -18.77 6.70
C ALA A 299 26.03 -20.07 7.50
N ASN A 300 24.81 -20.32 7.99
CA ASN A 300 24.48 -21.54 8.73
C ASN A 300 24.67 -22.77 7.83
N VAL A 301 24.20 -22.71 6.59
CA VAL A 301 24.37 -23.79 5.61
C VAL A 301 25.83 -24.01 5.24
N ALA A 302 26.62 -22.93 5.11
CA ALA A 302 28.06 -23.03 4.87
C ALA A 302 28.77 -23.73 6.04
N ASN A 303 28.39 -23.41 7.28
CA ASN A 303 28.92 -24.04 8.49
C ASN A 303 28.57 -25.53 8.56
N LEU A 304 27.35 -25.90 8.16
CA LEU A 304 26.93 -27.30 8.04
C LEU A 304 27.72 -28.03 6.94
N LEU A 305 27.93 -27.39 5.77
CA LEU A 305 28.73 -27.95 4.67
C LEU A 305 30.19 -28.13 5.04
N LEU A 306 30.77 -27.18 5.79
CA LEU A 306 32.12 -27.27 6.35
C LEU A 306 32.25 -28.45 7.32
N ALA A 307 31.30 -28.63 8.24
CA ALA A 307 31.28 -29.77 9.16
C ALA A 307 31.18 -31.11 8.41
N ARG A 308 30.33 -31.18 7.38
CA ARG A 308 30.18 -32.37 6.53
C ARG A 308 31.44 -32.65 5.70
N ALA A 309 32.13 -31.62 5.23
CA ALA A 309 33.39 -31.75 4.51
C ALA A 309 34.52 -32.27 5.42
N THR A 310 34.51 -31.90 6.70
CA THR A 310 35.46 -32.45 7.68
C THR A 310 35.20 -33.92 7.99
N ASP A 311 33.94 -34.35 8.08
CA ASP A 311 33.61 -35.77 8.27
C ASP A 311 33.97 -36.62 7.04
N ARG A 312 33.85 -36.03 5.84
CA ARG A 312 34.20 -36.66 4.56
C ARG A 312 35.66 -36.52 4.16
N ARG A 313 36.50 -35.95 5.02
CA ARG A 313 37.90 -35.63 4.70
C ARG A 313 38.71 -36.86 4.31
N ARG A 314 38.43 -38.02 4.92
CA ARG A 314 39.07 -39.31 4.62
C ARG A 314 38.68 -39.83 3.23
N GLU A 315 37.41 -39.73 2.85
CA GLU A 315 36.91 -40.11 1.53
C GLU A 315 37.52 -39.22 0.44
N ILE A 316 37.56 -37.91 0.67
CA ILE A 316 38.12 -36.93 -0.26
C ILE A 316 39.63 -37.16 -0.44
N ALA A 317 40.36 -37.47 0.63
CA ALA A 317 41.78 -37.80 0.58
C ALA A 317 42.05 -39.11 -0.21
N ILE A 318 41.23 -40.15 -0.03
CA ILE A 318 41.35 -41.41 -0.78
C ILE A 318 41.10 -41.14 -2.28
N ARG A 319 40.08 -40.37 -2.65
CA ARG A 319 39.80 -40.03 -4.05
C ARG A 319 40.93 -39.20 -4.68
N ALA A 320 41.51 -38.28 -3.93
CA ALA A 320 42.67 -37.52 -4.38
C ALA A 320 43.91 -38.42 -4.57
N ALA A 321 44.13 -39.40 -3.69
CA ALA A 321 45.22 -40.38 -3.81
C ALA A 321 45.07 -41.32 -5.02
N VAL A 322 43.84 -41.62 -5.44
CA VAL A 322 43.54 -42.40 -6.66
C VAL A 322 43.61 -41.53 -7.93
N GLY A 323 44.02 -40.25 -7.83
CA GLY A 323 44.28 -39.38 -8.97
C GLY A 323 43.11 -38.49 -9.40
N ALA A 324 42.08 -38.32 -8.57
CA ALA A 324 41.01 -37.37 -8.87
C ALA A 324 41.55 -35.92 -8.85
N GLY A 325 41.50 -35.23 -9.99
CA GLY A 325 41.92 -33.84 -10.10
C GLY A 325 41.10 -32.89 -9.22
N ARG A 326 41.75 -31.83 -8.68
CA ARG A 326 41.13 -30.84 -7.77
C ARG A 326 39.84 -30.23 -8.34
N GLY A 327 39.79 -29.97 -9.64
CA GLY A 327 38.59 -29.46 -10.32
C GLY A 327 37.39 -30.41 -10.28
N ARG A 328 37.60 -31.74 -10.28
CA ARG A 328 36.53 -32.73 -10.17
C ARG A 328 35.93 -32.76 -8.76
N ILE A 329 36.76 -32.61 -7.72
CA ILE A 329 36.30 -32.52 -6.33
C ILE A 329 35.50 -31.23 -6.10
N VAL A 330 36.02 -30.09 -6.58
CA VAL A 330 35.35 -28.80 -6.47
C VAL A 330 34.01 -28.80 -7.22
N ARG A 331 33.98 -29.32 -8.45
CA ARG A 331 32.74 -29.41 -9.23
C ARG A 331 31.69 -30.30 -8.56
N GLN A 332 32.09 -31.43 -7.99
CA GLN A 332 31.16 -32.31 -7.30
C GLN A 332 30.55 -31.62 -6.08
N LEU A 333 31.37 -31.00 -5.22
CA LEU A 333 30.89 -30.29 -4.03
C LEU A 333 30.00 -29.08 -4.40
N LEU A 334 30.35 -28.36 -5.45
CA LEU A 334 29.51 -27.28 -5.98
C LEU A 334 28.18 -27.80 -6.51
N THR A 335 28.19 -28.94 -7.22
CA THR A 335 26.96 -29.56 -7.73
C THR A 335 26.06 -29.98 -6.56
N GLU A 336 26.62 -30.57 -5.50
CA GLU A 336 25.88 -30.89 -4.27
C GLU A 336 25.28 -29.64 -3.61
N SER A 337 26.04 -28.57 -3.46
CA SER A 337 25.57 -27.32 -2.83
C SER A 337 24.51 -26.59 -3.66
N VAL A 338 24.67 -26.54 -4.98
CA VAL A 338 23.70 -25.92 -5.89
C VAL A 338 22.41 -26.74 -5.96
N LEU A 339 22.48 -28.08 -5.98
CA LEU A 339 21.26 -28.90 -5.95
C LEU A 339 20.49 -28.70 -4.64
N LEU A 340 21.21 -28.60 -3.52
CA LEU A 340 20.64 -28.36 -2.21
C LEU A 340 19.97 -26.96 -2.15
N SER A 341 20.61 -25.94 -2.71
CA SER A 341 20.07 -24.58 -2.74
C SER A 341 18.89 -24.44 -3.70
N LEU A 342 18.87 -25.17 -4.80
CA LEU A 342 17.71 -25.24 -5.69
C LEU A 342 16.52 -25.93 -5.01
N ALA A 343 16.75 -27.01 -4.25
CA ALA A 343 15.69 -27.66 -3.48
C ALA A 343 15.15 -26.72 -2.38
N GLY A 344 16.03 -26.05 -1.64
CA GLY A 344 15.66 -25.02 -0.68
C GLY A 344 14.93 -23.83 -1.33
N GLY A 345 15.38 -23.41 -2.52
CA GLY A 345 14.77 -22.34 -3.29
C GLY A 345 13.38 -22.66 -3.81
N GLY A 346 13.16 -23.89 -4.31
CA GLY A 346 11.84 -24.36 -4.71
C GLY A 346 10.87 -24.42 -3.54
N MET A 347 11.31 -24.96 -2.39
CA MET A 347 10.50 -25.00 -1.17
C MET A 347 10.25 -23.59 -0.62
N GLY A 348 11.26 -22.72 -0.64
CA GLY A 348 11.16 -21.33 -0.21
C GLY A 348 10.22 -20.51 -1.08
N LEU A 349 10.23 -20.72 -2.40
CA LEU A 349 9.28 -20.11 -3.33
C LEU A 349 7.84 -20.51 -2.99
N ALA A 350 7.59 -21.81 -2.79
CA ALA A 350 6.28 -22.32 -2.43
C ALA A 350 5.80 -21.77 -1.07
N ALA A 351 6.68 -21.78 -0.06
CA ALA A 351 6.39 -21.26 1.27
C ALA A 351 6.18 -19.74 1.27
N GLY A 352 6.99 -18.99 0.53
CA GLY A 352 6.84 -17.53 0.40
C GLY A 352 5.54 -17.16 -0.30
N TYR A 353 5.18 -17.88 -1.36
CA TYR A 353 3.91 -17.69 -2.07
C TYR A 353 2.70 -18.02 -1.20
N ALA A 354 2.72 -19.17 -0.52
CA ALA A 354 1.68 -19.58 0.40
C ALA A 354 1.56 -18.61 1.59
N GLY A 355 2.70 -18.15 2.12
CA GLY A 355 2.75 -17.18 3.21
C GLY A 355 2.11 -15.84 2.85
N ILE A 356 2.43 -15.28 1.68
CA ILE A 356 1.77 -14.05 1.21
C ILE A 356 0.27 -14.28 1.03
N ARG A 357 -0.14 -15.34 0.33
CA ARG A 357 -1.56 -15.67 0.13
C ARG A 357 -2.31 -15.83 1.45
N ALA A 358 -1.69 -16.46 2.45
CA ALA A 358 -2.27 -16.62 3.77
C ALA A 358 -2.40 -15.28 4.50
N ILE A 359 -1.33 -14.47 4.53
CA ILE A 359 -1.37 -13.12 5.14
C ILE A 359 -2.46 -12.27 4.50
N LEU A 360 -2.58 -12.31 3.17
CA LEU A 360 -3.58 -11.52 2.43
C LEU A 360 -5.03 -12.01 2.62
N LYS A 361 -5.25 -13.23 3.12
CA LYS A 361 -6.58 -13.67 3.56
C LYS A 361 -6.97 -13.13 4.93
N PHE A 362 -5.99 -12.81 5.79
CA PHE A 362 -6.22 -12.33 7.16
C PHE A 362 -6.08 -10.81 7.30
N VAL A 363 -5.53 -10.11 6.30
CA VAL A 363 -5.43 -8.65 6.28
C VAL A 363 -6.68 -8.09 5.58
N PRO A 364 -7.48 -7.22 6.23
CA PRO A 364 -8.58 -6.52 5.56
C PRO A 364 -8.05 -5.67 4.40
N ASP A 365 -8.86 -5.46 3.34
CA ASP A 365 -8.56 -4.92 1.99
C ASP A 365 -7.84 -3.53 1.90
N ASN A 366 -6.84 -3.28 2.74
CA ASN A 366 -6.22 -1.98 2.98
C ASN A 366 -4.78 -1.89 2.43
N LEU A 367 -4.33 -2.88 1.65
CA LEU A 367 -3.01 -2.83 1.02
C LEU A 367 -3.14 -2.39 -0.46
N PRO A 368 -2.65 -1.19 -0.80
CA PRO A 368 -2.64 -0.68 -2.15
C PRO A 368 -1.95 -1.65 -3.12
N ARG A 369 -2.49 -1.78 -4.33
CA ARG A 369 -1.88 -2.50 -5.46
C ARG A 369 -1.87 -4.02 -5.41
N ILE A 370 -2.31 -4.59 -4.30
CA ILE A 370 -2.37 -6.04 -4.11
C ILE A 370 -3.69 -6.64 -4.63
N GLY A 371 -4.74 -5.80 -4.78
CA GLY A 371 -6.09 -6.21 -5.18
C GLY A 371 -6.81 -6.96 -4.06
N SER A 372 -8.14 -6.99 -4.09
CA SER A 372 -8.93 -7.79 -3.17
C SER A 372 -8.47 -9.26 -3.21
N GLY A 373 -7.96 -9.78 -2.09
CA GLY A 373 -7.48 -11.16 -1.95
C GLY A 373 -6.13 -11.50 -2.60
N GLY A 374 -5.31 -10.51 -3.00
CA GLY A 374 -3.96 -10.77 -3.53
C GLY A 374 -3.88 -11.14 -5.00
N SER A 375 -4.92 -10.84 -5.78
CA SER A 375 -5.01 -11.17 -7.20
C SER A 375 -3.87 -10.58 -8.06
N ASN A 376 -3.25 -9.47 -7.63
CA ASN A 376 -2.13 -8.86 -8.36
C ASN A 376 -0.75 -9.37 -7.95
N VAL A 377 -0.62 -10.08 -6.82
CA VAL A 377 0.63 -10.75 -6.41
C VAL A 377 0.68 -12.13 -7.05
N GLY A 378 0.88 -12.12 -8.37
CA GLY A 378 1.11 -13.31 -9.17
C GLY A 378 2.56 -13.79 -9.06
N LEU A 379 2.76 -15.08 -9.32
CA LEU A 379 4.07 -15.64 -9.62
C LEU A 379 4.52 -15.11 -11.00
N ASP A 380 5.17 -13.94 -10.98
CA ASP A 380 5.76 -13.32 -12.17
C ASP A 380 7.09 -14.02 -12.52
N TRP A 381 7.43 -14.08 -13.81
CA TRP A 381 8.71 -14.61 -14.27
C TRP A 381 9.90 -13.85 -13.65
N ARG A 382 9.70 -12.57 -13.31
CA ARG A 382 10.70 -11.75 -12.58
C ARG A 382 10.99 -12.30 -11.19
N ILE A 383 9.95 -12.73 -10.47
CA ILE A 383 10.07 -13.32 -9.13
C ILE A 383 10.74 -14.69 -9.25
N LEU A 384 10.32 -15.52 -10.21
CA LEU A 384 10.95 -16.80 -10.50
C LEU A 384 12.44 -16.64 -10.85
N GLY A 385 12.77 -15.71 -11.74
CA GLY A 385 14.14 -15.42 -12.15
C GLY A 385 14.99 -14.91 -10.99
N PHE A 386 14.44 -14.01 -10.16
CA PHE A 386 15.12 -13.52 -8.95
C PHE A 386 15.37 -14.65 -7.96
N THR A 387 14.35 -15.44 -7.60
CA THR A 387 14.48 -16.55 -6.65
C THR A 387 15.44 -17.62 -7.16
N LEU A 388 15.41 -17.93 -8.47
CA LEU A 388 16.36 -18.84 -9.10
C LEU A 388 17.79 -18.29 -9.05
N ALA A 389 18.00 -17.02 -9.40
CA ALA A 389 19.30 -16.37 -9.36
C ALA A 389 19.88 -16.36 -7.94
N VAL A 390 19.06 -16.00 -6.94
CA VAL A 390 19.45 -16.02 -5.52
C VAL A 390 19.77 -17.44 -5.06
N SER A 391 18.99 -18.44 -5.45
CA SER A 391 19.24 -19.85 -5.09
C SER A 391 20.55 -20.36 -5.69
N ILE A 392 20.84 -20.04 -6.95
CA ILE A 392 22.10 -20.43 -7.60
C ILE A 392 23.28 -19.69 -6.96
N LEU A 393 23.17 -18.37 -6.77
CA LEU A 393 24.23 -17.54 -6.21
C LEU A 393 24.61 -17.99 -4.79
N THR A 394 23.61 -18.33 -3.97
CA THR A 394 23.84 -18.86 -2.62
C THR A 394 24.51 -20.24 -2.66
N GLY A 395 24.04 -21.15 -3.50
CA GLY A 395 24.69 -22.46 -3.70
C GLY A 395 26.16 -22.35 -4.14
N ILE A 396 26.47 -21.38 -5.02
CA ILE A 396 27.82 -21.11 -5.50
C ILE A 396 28.68 -20.49 -4.39
N LEU A 397 28.28 -19.33 -3.84
CA LEU A 397 29.06 -18.59 -2.83
C LEU A 397 29.45 -19.47 -1.65
N PHE A 398 28.49 -20.23 -1.12
CA PHE A 398 28.68 -21.01 0.09
C PHE A 398 29.11 -22.46 -0.18
N GLY A 399 29.02 -22.93 -1.42
CA GLY A 399 29.64 -24.18 -1.87
C GLY A 399 31.13 -24.03 -2.21
N LEU A 400 31.56 -22.86 -2.69
CA LEU A 400 32.96 -22.58 -3.04
C LEU A 400 33.87 -22.53 -1.81
N ILE A 401 33.41 -21.97 -0.69
CA ILE A 401 34.17 -21.86 0.56
C ILE A 401 34.66 -23.25 1.07
N PRO A 402 33.77 -24.24 1.33
CA PRO A 402 34.19 -25.58 1.73
C PRO A 402 34.92 -26.33 0.61
N ALA A 403 34.55 -26.12 -0.66
CA ALA A 403 35.22 -26.78 -1.79
C ALA A 403 36.69 -26.37 -1.90
N PHE A 404 36.99 -25.08 -1.75
CA PHE A 404 38.37 -24.60 -1.72
C PHE A 404 39.12 -25.07 -0.47
N ALA A 405 38.49 -25.01 0.71
CA ALA A 405 39.09 -25.49 1.96
C ALA A 405 39.42 -27.00 1.91
N ALA A 406 38.55 -27.82 1.32
CA ALA A 406 38.77 -29.26 1.14
C ALA A 406 39.84 -29.56 0.08
N SER A 407 39.90 -28.77 -1.01
CA SER A 407 40.88 -28.97 -2.09
C SER A 407 42.33 -28.66 -1.70
N ARG A 408 42.53 -27.80 -0.68
CA ARG A 408 43.84 -27.45 -0.12
C ARG A 408 44.27 -28.36 1.04
N ALA A 409 43.47 -29.34 1.43
CA ALA A 409 43.85 -30.26 2.50
C ALA A 409 45.05 -31.10 2.04
N ASP A 410 46.22 -30.83 2.61
CA ASP A 410 47.46 -31.54 2.30
C ASP A 410 47.32 -33.04 2.61
N LEU A 411 47.44 -33.87 1.57
CA LEU A 411 47.40 -35.34 1.64
C LEU A 411 48.35 -35.91 2.71
N SER A 412 49.52 -35.27 2.89
CA SER A 412 50.53 -35.61 3.89
C SER A 412 50.03 -35.41 5.33
N SER A 413 49.22 -34.37 5.57
CA SER A 413 48.67 -34.05 6.91
C SER A 413 47.47 -34.92 7.29
N ALA A 414 46.67 -35.33 6.30
CA ALA A 414 45.48 -36.17 6.51
C ALA A 414 45.83 -37.63 6.83
N LEU A 415 46.92 -38.15 6.25
CA LEU A 415 47.43 -39.50 6.55
C LEU A 415 48.19 -39.55 7.88
N LYS A 416 48.96 -38.51 8.23
CA LYS A 416 49.67 -38.39 9.53
C LYS A 416 48.72 -38.18 10.73
N GLN A 417 47.48 -37.73 10.51
CA GLN A 417 46.49 -37.56 11.58
C GLN A 417 46.03 -38.87 12.23
N SER A 418 46.32 -40.03 11.64
CA SER A 418 46.06 -41.34 12.27
C SER A 418 47.01 -41.68 13.43
N GLY A 419 48.15 -40.96 13.56
CA GLY A 419 49.17 -41.26 14.57
C GLY A 419 49.34 -40.25 15.71
N ASN A 420 48.87 -39.01 15.59
CA ASN A 420 49.18 -37.99 16.61
C ASN A 420 47.95 -37.15 17.03
N ARG A 421 47.42 -37.44 18.21
CA ARG A 421 46.45 -36.62 18.95
C ARG A 421 47.15 -35.38 19.50
N GLY A 422 47.19 -34.29 18.75
CA GLY A 422 47.57 -32.98 19.29
C GLY A 422 48.36 -32.11 18.32
N GLY A 423 47.84 -30.92 18.03
CA GLY A 423 48.63 -29.85 17.40
C GLY A 423 47.92 -29.07 16.28
N THR A 424 47.10 -29.72 15.44
CA THR A 424 46.44 -29.04 14.30
C THR A 424 45.04 -28.48 14.62
N GLY A 425 44.50 -28.74 15.81
CA GLY A 425 43.14 -28.35 16.22
C GLY A 425 42.95 -26.86 16.59
N LEU A 426 44.01 -26.13 16.93
CA LEU A 426 43.89 -24.77 17.50
C LEU A 426 43.57 -23.67 16.46
N ARG A 427 44.11 -23.78 15.24
CA ARG A 427 43.90 -22.76 14.18
C ARG A 427 42.58 -22.98 13.42
N HIS A 428 42.17 -24.24 13.29
CA HIS A 428 40.86 -24.62 12.72
C HIS A 428 39.71 -24.39 13.71
N SER A 429 39.92 -24.60 15.02
CA SER A 429 38.93 -24.22 16.03
C SER A 429 38.77 -22.72 16.17
N ARG A 430 39.84 -21.90 16.06
CA ARG A 430 39.71 -20.43 16.15
C ARG A 430 38.90 -19.82 15.01
N THR A 431 39.10 -20.26 13.77
CA THR A 431 38.32 -19.76 12.61
C THR A 431 36.86 -20.21 12.68
N ARG A 432 36.61 -21.46 13.09
CA ARG A 432 35.25 -21.97 13.33
C ARG A 432 34.58 -21.28 14.51
N ALA A 433 35.30 -21.03 15.60
CA ALA A 433 34.81 -20.33 16.77
C ALA A 433 34.45 -18.88 16.41
N LEU A 434 35.29 -18.19 15.62
CA LEU A 434 35.01 -16.83 15.15
C LEU A 434 33.77 -16.78 14.26
N LEU A 435 33.59 -17.76 13.37
CA LEU A 435 32.39 -17.88 12.53
C LEU A 435 31.13 -18.11 13.37
N VAL A 436 31.19 -19.03 14.33
CA VAL A 436 30.05 -19.35 15.22
C VAL A 436 29.71 -18.18 16.14
N THR A 437 30.70 -17.49 16.71
CA THR A 437 30.43 -16.32 17.57
C THR A 437 29.87 -15.15 16.77
N THR A 438 30.37 -14.90 15.56
CA THR A 438 29.84 -13.85 14.67
C THR A 438 28.41 -14.18 14.23
N GLU A 439 28.12 -15.44 13.90
CA GLU A 439 26.78 -15.93 13.56
C GLU A 439 25.82 -15.75 14.75
N MET A 440 26.20 -16.20 15.95
CA MET A 440 25.35 -16.04 17.13
C MET A 440 25.10 -14.57 17.50
N ALA A 441 26.12 -13.71 17.36
CA ALA A 441 25.95 -12.28 17.60
C ALA A 441 24.96 -11.65 16.60
N LEU A 442 25.06 -11.99 15.30
CA LEU A 442 24.14 -11.52 14.27
C LEU A 442 22.73 -12.06 14.46
N ALA A 443 22.59 -13.35 14.80
CA ALA A 443 21.30 -13.98 15.08
C ALA A 443 20.60 -13.33 16.27
N LEU A 444 21.33 -13.06 17.36
CA LEU A 444 20.81 -12.34 18.52
C LEU A 444 20.41 -10.91 18.17
N LEU A 445 21.23 -10.20 17.40
CA LEU A 445 20.95 -8.82 16.99
C LEU A 445 19.67 -8.74 16.13
N LEU A 446 19.48 -9.66 15.19
CA LEU A 446 18.23 -9.76 14.42
C LEU A 446 17.04 -10.17 15.28
N LEU A 447 17.21 -11.13 16.18
CA LEU A 447 16.13 -11.58 17.06
C LEU A 447 15.63 -10.45 17.97
N ILE A 448 16.56 -9.68 18.55
CA ILE A 448 16.25 -8.50 19.36
C ILE A 448 15.56 -7.44 18.51
N GLY A 449 16.05 -7.16 17.30
CA GLY A 449 15.43 -6.22 16.37
C GLY A 449 14.00 -6.62 15.99
N ALA A 450 13.78 -7.90 15.66
CA ALA A 450 12.47 -8.44 15.34
C ALA A 450 11.52 -8.37 16.54
N ALA A 451 11.98 -8.75 17.74
CA ALA A 451 11.19 -8.67 18.96
C ALA A 451 10.81 -7.22 19.30
N LEU A 452 11.72 -6.27 19.12
CA LEU A 452 11.43 -4.84 19.31
C LEU A 452 10.42 -4.33 18.28
N LEU A 453 10.54 -4.70 17.01
CA LEU A 453 9.58 -4.32 15.97
C LEU A 453 8.19 -4.88 16.25
N VAL A 454 8.09 -6.16 16.63
CA VAL A 454 6.82 -6.78 17.04
C VAL A 454 6.26 -6.06 18.26
N ARG A 455 7.09 -5.76 19.26
CA ARG A 455 6.66 -5.00 20.45
C ARG A 455 6.19 -3.60 20.09
N SER A 456 6.90 -2.87 19.23
CA SER A 456 6.50 -1.55 18.76
C SER A 456 5.19 -1.60 17.97
N PHE A 457 5.02 -2.61 17.12
CA PHE A 457 3.78 -2.81 16.38
C PHE A 457 2.60 -3.11 17.30
N ILE A 458 2.79 -3.99 18.29
CA ILE A 458 1.80 -4.27 19.33
C ILE A 458 1.51 -3.00 20.13
N ALA A 459 2.53 -2.23 20.50
CA ALA A 459 2.36 -0.98 21.24
C ALA A 459 1.55 0.05 20.43
N ILE A 460 1.81 0.19 19.12
CA ILE A 460 1.05 1.07 18.22
C ILE A 460 -0.41 0.59 18.11
N ARG A 461 -0.64 -0.72 17.99
CA ARG A 461 -2.00 -1.31 17.98
C ARG A 461 -2.74 -1.14 19.30
N GLN A 462 -2.01 -1.13 20.41
CA GLN A 462 -2.55 -0.97 21.76
C GLN A 462 -2.58 0.49 22.22
N VAL A 463 -2.20 1.45 21.37
CA VAL A 463 -2.49 2.86 21.64
C VAL A 463 -3.99 2.97 21.78
N ASN A 464 -4.44 3.12 23.03
CA ASN A 464 -5.85 3.23 23.36
C ASN A 464 -6.37 4.46 22.60
N PRO A 465 -7.23 4.27 21.58
CA PRO A 465 -7.67 5.37 20.73
C PRO A 465 -8.63 6.32 21.48
N GLY A 466 -8.89 6.04 22.77
CA GLY A 466 -9.81 6.79 23.61
C GLY A 466 -11.27 6.34 23.44
N PHE A 467 -11.52 5.27 22.69
CA PHE A 467 -12.82 4.64 22.47
C PHE A 467 -12.69 3.13 22.30
N ASP A 468 -13.74 2.37 22.60
CA ASP A 468 -13.79 0.93 22.33
C ASP A 468 -14.23 0.68 20.87
N ALA A 469 -13.49 -0.16 20.17
CA ALA A 469 -13.77 -0.52 18.78
C ALA A 469 -14.35 -1.94 18.64
N HIS A 470 -14.50 -2.68 19.74
CA HIS A 470 -15.06 -4.03 19.72
C HIS A 470 -16.57 -3.97 19.51
N ASN A 471 -17.09 -4.84 18.64
CA ASN A 471 -18.50 -4.96 18.27
C ASN A 471 -19.18 -3.69 17.72
N VAL A 472 -18.41 -2.78 17.13
CA VAL A 472 -18.96 -1.56 16.52
C VAL A 472 -19.28 -1.79 15.05
N LEU A 473 -20.56 -1.77 14.69
CA LEU A 473 -21.03 -1.70 13.32
C LEU A 473 -20.99 -0.24 12.83
N THR A 474 -20.25 0.01 11.76
CA THR A 474 -20.18 1.33 11.13
C THR A 474 -21.00 1.36 9.86
N MET A 475 -21.92 2.32 9.74
CA MET A 475 -22.69 2.54 8.51
C MET A 475 -22.39 3.94 7.96
N ARG A 476 -22.20 4.06 6.65
CA ARG A 476 -22.06 5.35 5.97
C ARG A 476 -23.36 5.67 5.25
N MET A 477 -23.88 6.87 5.46
CA MET A 477 -25.07 7.33 4.75
C MET A 477 -24.75 8.63 4.02
N SER A 478 -24.96 8.63 2.70
CA SER A 478 -24.96 9.83 1.88
C SER A 478 -26.35 10.46 1.94
N LEU A 479 -26.45 11.64 2.56
CA LEU A 479 -27.69 12.41 2.66
C LEU A 479 -27.68 13.50 1.58
N THR A 480 -28.05 13.10 0.37
CA THR A 480 -28.01 13.95 -0.83
C THR A 480 -29.39 14.17 -1.44
N GLY A 481 -29.56 15.30 -2.14
CA GLY A 481 -30.79 15.67 -2.83
C GLY A 481 -31.58 16.83 -2.21
N PRO A 482 -32.64 17.33 -2.89
CA PRO A 482 -33.36 18.54 -2.52
C PRO A 482 -33.97 18.48 -1.11
N ARG A 483 -34.39 17.29 -0.69
CA ARG A 483 -34.95 17.02 0.64
C ARG A 483 -33.97 17.33 1.79
N PHE A 484 -32.67 17.22 1.54
CA PHE A 484 -31.61 17.45 2.54
C PHE A 484 -30.87 18.77 2.34
N ALA A 485 -31.34 19.63 1.41
CA ALA A 485 -30.75 20.96 1.17
C ALA A 485 -30.80 21.88 2.40
N LYS A 486 -31.71 21.63 3.35
CA LYS A 486 -31.77 22.32 4.65
C LYS A 486 -31.12 21.46 5.72
N ALA A 487 -30.19 22.02 6.48
CA ALA A 487 -29.51 21.35 7.60
C ALA A 487 -30.49 20.74 8.63
N ALA A 488 -31.67 21.34 8.80
CA ALA A 488 -32.73 20.82 9.68
C ALA A 488 -33.26 19.45 9.23
N ALA A 489 -33.50 19.27 7.93
CA ALA A 489 -34.04 18.01 7.39
C ALA A 489 -33.02 16.87 7.48
N ALA A 490 -31.74 17.15 7.20
CA ALA A 490 -30.65 16.19 7.40
C ALA A 490 -30.52 15.80 8.88
N THR A 491 -30.57 16.78 9.78
CA THR A 491 -30.48 16.55 11.23
C THR A 491 -31.66 15.73 11.75
N GLN A 492 -32.86 15.95 11.22
CA GLN A 492 -34.06 15.20 11.60
C GLN A 492 -34.00 13.75 11.10
N ALA A 493 -33.57 13.52 9.86
CA ALA A 493 -33.41 12.16 9.32
C ALA A 493 -32.35 11.36 10.09
N ILE A 494 -31.22 12.00 10.43
CA ILE A 494 -30.20 11.41 11.30
C ILE A 494 -30.77 11.06 12.67
N HIS A 495 -31.50 11.98 13.31
CA HIS A 495 -32.10 11.73 14.63
C HIS A 495 -33.11 10.59 14.61
N GLU A 496 -33.97 10.55 13.59
CA GLU A 496 -34.96 9.49 13.41
C GLU A 496 -34.28 8.14 13.15
N GLY A 497 -33.28 8.11 12.27
CA GLY A 497 -32.47 6.92 12.00
C GLY A 497 -31.79 6.40 13.27
N LEU A 498 -31.12 7.28 14.02
CA LEU A 498 -30.50 6.92 15.30
C LEU A 498 -31.53 6.42 16.32
N ARG A 499 -32.73 7.01 16.37
CA ARG A 499 -33.80 6.55 17.28
C ARG A 499 -34.23 5.12 16.95
N ARG A 500 -34.43 4.81 15.66
CA ARG A 500 -34.80 3.46 15.21
C ARG A 500 -33.69 2.45 15.44
N ILE A 501 -32.43 2.83 15.17
CA ILE A 501 -31.27 1.96 15.39
C ILE A 501 -31.12 1.63 16.88
N ARG A 502 -31.29 2.62 17.77
CA ARG A 502 -31.29 2.40 19.23
C ARG A 502 -32.45 1.53 19.72
N ALA A 503 -33.52 1.42 18.95
CA ALA A 503 -34.68 0.60 19.29
C ALA A 503 -34.52 -0.87 18.83
N LEU A 504 -33.49 -1.19 18.03
CA LEU A 504 -33.24 -2.56 17.61
C LEU A 504 -32.67 -3.38 18.78
N PRO A 505 -33.12 -4.63 18.96
CA PRO A 505 -32.57 -5.50 19.99
C PRO A 505 -31.08 -5.74 19.74
N GLY A 506 -30.27 -5.61 20.79
CA GLY A 506 -28.82 -5.82 20.74
C GLY A 506 -27.98 -4.55 20.56
N VAL A 507 -28.57 -3.37 20.31
CA VAL A 507 -27.83 -2.10 20.19
C VAL A 507 -27.74 -1.40 21.56
N GLU A 508 -26.53 -1.24 22.11
CA GLU A 508 -26.34 -0.53 23.39
C GLU A 508 -26.25 0.99 23.22
N VAL A 509 -25.45 1.44 22.25
CA VAL A 509 -25.23 2.86 21.95
C VAL A 509 -25.26 3.06 20.45
N ALA A 510 -25.94 4.14 20.02
CA ALA A 510 -25.84 4.62 18.64
C ALA A 510 -25.40 6.09 18.60
N GLY A 511 -24.35 6.37 17.82
CA GLY A 511 -23.75 7.70 17.68
C GLY A 511 -23.61 8.14 16.23
N ARG A 512 -23.49 9.45 16.00
CA ARG A 512 -23.11 10.02 14.71
C ARG A 512 -21.72 10.61 14.79
N HIS A 513 -20.90 10.32 13.80
CA HIS A 513 -19.72 11.12 13.47
C HIS A 513 -19.95 11.90 12.17
N LEU A 514 -19.80 13.22 12.24
CA LEU A 514 -19.67 14.07 11.05
C LEU A 514 -18.18 14.14 10.71
N LEU A 515 -17.80 13.64 9.54
CA LEU A 515 -16.48 13.95 8.99
C LEU A 515 -16.44 15.45 8.69
N ARG A 516 -15.78 16.21 9.57
CA ARG A 516 -15.36 17.56 9.23
C ARG A 516 -14.07 17.40 8.45
N ALA A 517 -14.03 17.84 7.20
CA ALA A 517 -12.81 17.94 6.41
C ALA A 517 -11.83 18.88 7.13
N THR A 518 -11.03 18.32 8.03
CA THR A 518 -9.87 18.97 8.64
C THR A 518 -8.68 18.14 8.27
N GLY A 519 -8.12 18.44 7.09
CA GLY A 519 -6.78 17.97 6.73
C GLY A 519 -5.78 18.48 7.77
N GLY A 520 -5.21 17.55 8.52
CA GLY A 520 -4.11 17.81 9.44
C GLY A 520 -3.99 16.70 10.49
N PRO A 521 -2.80 16.13 10.72
CA PRO A 521 -2.62 15.15 11.79
C PRO A 521 -2.99 15.77 13.13
N LEU A 522 -3.74 15.03 13.95
CA LEU A 522 -3.95 15.30 15.37
C LEU A 522 -2.62 15.10 16.13
N GLN A 523 -1.66 15.99 15.89
CA GLN A 523 -0.49 16.18 16.72
C GLN A 523 -0.49 17.64 17.18
N ARG A 524 -1.50 18.02 17.97
CA ARG A 524 -1.35 19.19 18.83
C ARG A 524 -0.37 18.82 19.94
N ARG A 525 0.88 19.25 19.75
CA ARG A 525 1.80 19.56 20.85
C ARG A 525 1.03 20.41 21.87
N LEU A 526 0.89 19.91 23.09
CA LEU A 526 0.66 20.76 24.25
C LEU A 526 1.84 21.76 24.30
N PRO A 527 1.61 23.09 24.25
CA PRO A 527 2.70 24.02 24.46
C PRO A 527 3.14 23.92 25.92
N ASN A 528 4.39 23.50 26.12
CA ASN A 528 5.12 23.75 27.35
C ASN A 528 5.22 25.27 27.55
N CYS A 529 4.32 25.85 28.34
CA CYS A 529 4.53 27.18 28.91
C CYS A 529 5.55 27.07 30.06
N ARG A 530 6.84 27.20 29.73
CA ARG A 530 7.82 27.71 30.69
C ARG A 530 7.66 29.23 30.76
N THR A 531 7.22 29.68 31.93
CA THR A 531 7.56 30.96 32.59
C THR A 531 8.30 32.01 31.76
N SER A 532 7.60 33.09 31.38
CA SER A 532 7.94 34.48 31.76
C SER A 532 7.26 35.49 30.82
N GLY A 533 6.48 36.41 31.40
CA GLY A 533 6.23 37.74 30.81
C GLY A 533 5.06 37.86 29.83
N CYS A 534 3.86 38.06 30.36
CA CYS A 534 2.82 38.89 29.74
C CYS A 534 2.00 39.56 30.85
N HIS A 535 2.27 40.84 31.04
CA HIS A 535 1.61 41.73 31.99
C HIS A 535 0.46 42.43 31.26
N GLY A 536 -0.72 42.51 31.89
CA GLY A 536 -1.76 43.48 31.56
C GLY A 536 -2.93 43.00 30.70
N MET A 537 -4.00 42.54 31.36
CA MET A 537 -5.41 43.02 31.22
C MET A 537 -6.41 41.95 31.69
N ASP A 538 -6.81 42.14 32.96
CA ASP A 538 -8.12 41.95 33.58
C ASP A 538 -9.13 40.88 33.09
N ALA A 539 -9.21 39.85 33.94
CA ALA A 539 -10.38 39.47 34.76
C ALA A 539 -11.67 39.02 34.07
N GLY A 540 -11.85 37.69 33.99
CA GLY A 540 -13.17 37.09 33.83
C GLY A 540 -13.23 35.62 33.42
N PHE A 541 -12.29 34.74 33.84
CA PHE A 541 -12.32 33.33 33.42
C PHE A 541 -11.91 32.23 34.42
N PRO A 542 -11.68 32.45 35.75
CA PRO A 542 -11.34 31.33 36.65
C PRO A 542 -12.46 30.94 37.64
N ARG A 543 -13.72 30.86 37.18
CA ARG A 543 -14.79 30.14 37.93
C ARG A 543 -15.44 28.99 37.19
N LEU A 544 -15.22 28.83 35.87
CA LEU A 544 -15.85 27.77 35.08
C LEU A 544 -15.07 26.44 35.04
N LEU A 545 -13.80 26.45 35.47
CA LEU A 545 -12.91 25.29 35.39
C LEU A 545 -12.88 24.42 36.66
N ARG A 546 -13.62 24.80 37.70
CA ARG A 546 -13.70 24.01 38.95
C ARG A 546 -14.90 23.03 38.98
N ASP A 547 -15.90 23.23 38.11
CA ASP A 547 -17.10 22.37 38.03
C ASP A 547 -17.00 21.25 36.98
N ILE A 548 -15.89 21.15 36.23
CA ILE A 548 -15.69 20.11 35.21
C ILE A 548 -15.05 18.83 35.78
N GLN A 549 -14.52 18.86 37.00
CA GLN A 549 -13.89 17.69 37.62
C GLN A 549 -14.81 16.86 38.51
N ASP A 550 -16.05 17.29 38.78
CA ASP A 550 -16.93 16.56 39.70
C ASP A 550 -18.39 16.61 39.25
N SER A 551 -18.76 15.82 38.24
CA SER A 551 -20.18 15.58 37.90
C SER A 551 -20.35 14.31 37.07
N ARG A 552 -20.45 13.17 37.77
CA ARG A 552 -21.25 12.02 37.31
C ARG A 552 -22.73 12.43 37.35
N SER A 553 -23.25 13.11 36.33
CA SER A 553 -24.70 13.08 36.08
C SER A 553 -25.07 13.57 34.68
N THR A 554 -25.96 12.80 34.07
CA THR A 554 -26.81 13.09 32.91
C THR A 554 -27.48 14.47 32.95
N ARG A 555 -27.22 15.34 31.95
CA ARG A 555 -28.19 16.23 31.26
C ARG A 555 -27.50 17.07 30.15
N PRO A 556 -28.21 17.44 29.05
CA PRO A 556 -27.61 18.15 27.92
C PRO A 556 -27.56 19.68 28.13
N LEU A 557 -26.40 20.30 27.87
CA LEU A 557 -26.22 21.75 27.83
C LEU A 557 -26.62 22.31 26.46
N VAL A 558 -27.66 23.16 26.46
CA VAL A 558 -28.13 23.92 25.30
C VAL A 558 -27.41 25.27 25.25
N CYS A 559 -26.53 25.49 24.28
CA CYS A 559 -25.98 26.83 23.99
C CYS A 559 -26.95 27.63 23.10
N ARG A 560 -27.48 28.73 23.63
CA ARG A 560 -28.34 29.68 22.91
C ARG A 560 -27.46 30.72 22.21
N ALA A 561 -27.24 30.59 20.90
CA ALA A 561 -26.48 31.56 20.11
C ALA A 561 -27.39 32.70 19.60
N ARG A 562 -26.93 33.94 19.77
CA ARG A 562 -27.57 35.20 19.34
C ARG A 562 -27.59 35.29 17.81
N ARG A 563 -28.74 35.68 17.23
CA ARG A 563 -28.92 35.91 15.78
C ARG A 563 -28.07 37.09 15.30
N GLN A 564 -27.25 36.89 14.27
CA GLN A 564 -26.90 37.91 13.29
C GLN A 564 -27.28 37.40 11.89
N ARG A 565 -28.09 38.20 11.18
CA ARG A 565 -28.54 37.96 9.81
C ARG A 565 -27.45 38.42 8.83
N SER A 566 -27.11 37.59 7.85
CA SER A 566 -26.70 38.02 6.50
C SER A 566 -27.07 36.93 5.48
N PRO A 567 -27.50 37.28 4.26
CA PRO A 567 -28.23 36.38 3.37
C PRO A 567 -27.35 35.72 2.31
N GLY A 568 -27.78 34.55 1.85
CA GLY A 568 -27.48 34.05 0.50
C GLY A 568 -26.22 33.21 0.34
N CYS A 569 -26.29 31.92 0.68
CA CYS A 569 -25.45 30.87 0.09
C CYS A 569 -26.28 29.58 0.06
N HIS A 570 -26.91 29.31 -1.08
CA HIS A 570 -27.42 27.97 -1.37
C HIS A 570 -26.23 27.10 -1.75
N HIS A 571 -25.81 26.22 -0.84
CA HIS A 571 -24.78 25.23 -1.14
C HIS A 571 -25.23 23.83 -0.75
N GLN A 572 -25.29 22.99 -1.77
CA GLN A 572 -25.29 21.54 -1.71
C GLN A 572 -23.93 21.13 -1.12
N SER A 573 -23.90 20.86 0.17
CA SER A 573 -22.74 20.28 0.83
C SER A 573 -23.12 18.84 1.16
N ASP A 574 -22.39 17.90 0.58
CA ASP A 574 -22.57 16.46 0.84
C ASP A 574 -22.15 16.18 2.28
N ILE A 575 -23.14 16.03 3.17
CA ILE A 575 -22.92 15.68 4.57
C ILE A 575 -22.90 14.17 4.68
N GLY A 576 -21.70 13.59 4.66
CA GLY A 576 -21.49 12.20 5.08
C GLY A 576 -21.66 12.06 6.59
N ALA A 577 -22.60 11.22 7.02
CA ALA A 577 -22.75 10.85 8.43
C ALA A 577 -22.40 9.37 8.59
N THR A 578 -21.47 9.09 9.50
CA THR A 578 -21.17 7.71 9.93
C THR A 578 -21.97 7.42 11.19
N VAL A 579 -22.78 6.37 11.18
CA VAL A 579 -23.49 5.86 12.36
C VAL A 579 -22.71 4.68 12.93
N LEU A 580 -22.44 4.73 14.23
CA LEU A 580 -21.81 3.64 14.99
C LEU A 580 -22.90 2.97 15.81
N ALA A 581 -23.00 1.64 15.77
CA ALA A 581 -23.91 0.84 16.60
C ALA A 581 -23.14 -0.32 17.23
N GLU A 582 -23.16 -0.45 18.56
CA GLU A 582 -22.47 -1.51 19.29
C GLU A 582 -23.40 -2.71 19.52
N GLN A 583 -23.00 -3.92 19.11
CA GLN A 583 -23.79 -5.15 19.24
C GLN A 583 -23.23 -6.12 20.30
N ARG A 584 -24.08 -6.84 21.03
CA ARG A 584 -23.62 -7.95 21.89
C ARG A 584 -23.38 -9.24 21.10
N PRO A 585 -22.44 -10.11 21.52
CA PRO A 585 -22.43 -11.49 21.07
C PRO A 585 -23.71 -12.19 21.56
N VAL A 586 -24.36 -12.91 20.65
CA VAL A 586 -25.48 -13.79 20.97
C VAL A 586 -24.90 -15.04 21.65
N GLU A 587 -25.26 -15.26 22.91
CA GLU A 587 -25.05 -16.54 23.61
C GLU A 587 -26.00 -17.62 23.11
#